data_AF-A0A849IDW6-F1
#
_entry.id   AF-A0A849IDW6-F1
#
_cell.length_a   1.000
_cell.length_b   1.000
_cell.length_c   1.000
_cell.angle_alpha   90.00
_cell.angle_beta   90.00
_cell.angle_gamma   90.00
#
_symmetry.space_group_name_H-M   'P 1'
#
loop_
_entity.id
_entity.type
_entity.pdbx_description
1 polymer ?
#
loop_
_entity_poly.entity_id
_entity_poly.type
_entity_poly.pdbx_seq_one_letter_code
_entity_poly.pdbx_strand_id
1 'polypeptide(L)'
;MATHSLAVLTEPLSATDPCGPDLDLEGDPDFANFVARAEGLFPASFFTRDDEGRLQPFDRSTIDFGSEFKTLDRLLGETRDLRLLTIYGRLLALNRDLAGFASCMEAVAALLRERWAEVHPKGEDGDYSLRVAVLQALDDNPSVVLPLQHIPLVVSRRAGPISYRSIMVANGEMKPRDDETAVDRGTVERAFGEAELELLQATAADLRRIVDGAKAIQAITIERAGYEQAAILEKLPPLAKKMLEAVEGALAARDPSGAQPASGTSGGALPAAAGAGPAPSPAIASGRVTSLADVRDALAALNGYFRQFEPSNPAAILVQQAQRLMGKSFPEVVRILVPAYADQARIQLGAERLFGLSFEQFPDPQEAWAAEEPAKNSDDGGWSSWSSDESEGAGGRDETENAGTEQAESEDTPARPLIEVKSRADAASLLDQVSSFYRSAEPSSPIPLLTERARGMIDRDFMTILKDVLPDLVPRSE
;
A
#
# COMPACT_ATOMS: atom_id res chain seq x y z
N MET A 1 30.75 16.32 -13.49
CA MET A 1 29.64 16.16 -14.45
C MET A 1 29.80 14.76 -15.02
N ALA A 2 28.72 13.97 -15.05
CA ALA A 2 28.74 12.65 -15.68
C ALA A 2 29.25 12.80 -17.12
N THR A 3 30.21 11.96 -17.50
CA THR A 3 30.93 12.03 -18.79
C THR A 3 30.05 11.49 -19.93
N HIS A 4 29.06 10.67 -19.58
CA HIS A 4 28.05 10.15 -20.50
C HIS A 4 26.64 10.58 -20.09
N SER A 5 25.83 10.96 -21.07
CA SER A 5 24.39 11.03 -20.87
C SER A 5 23.88 9.61 -20.62
N LEU A 6 23.02 9.40 -19.62
CA LEU A 6 22.42 8.09 -19.32
C LEU A 6 21.68 7.49 -20.53
N ALA A 7 21.27 8.31 -21.50
CA ALA A 7 20.71 7.86 -22.78
C ALA A 7 21.72 7.07 -23.64
N VAL A 8 23.02 7.40 -23.57
CA VAL A 8 24.08 6.67 -24.30
C VAL A 8 24.27 5.27 -23.72
N LEU A 9 23.93 5.08 -22.44
CA LEU A 9 24.04 3.78 -21.76
C LEU A 9 22.97 2.78 -22.18
N THR A 10 22.04 3.14 -23.07
CA THR A 10 21.09 2.17 -23.66
C THR A 10 21.49 1.77 -25.08
N GLU A 11 22.47 2.44 -25.68
CA GLU A 11 22.98 2.10 -27.01
C GLU A 11 23.80 0.80 -26.96
N PRO A 12 23.77 -0.03 -28.02
CA PRO A 12 24.58 -1.23 -28.08
C PRO A 12 26.08 -0.88 -28.09
N LEU A 13 26.88 -1.58 -27.27
CA LEU A 13 28.34 -1.41 -27.22
C LEU A 13 29.04 -1.90 -28.50
N SER A 14 28.51 -2.96 -29.10
CA SER A 14 28.95 -3.45 -30.41
C SER A 14 27.81 -4.16 -31.15
N ALA A 15 28.02 -4.45 -32.43
CA ALA A 15 27.01 -5.15 -33.24
C ALA A 15 26.86 -6.64 -32.86
N THR A 16 27.92 -7.27 -32.35
CA THR A 16 27.96 -8.70 -32.03
C THR A 16 27.77 -8.99 -30.54
N ASP A 17 28.09 -8.01 -29.70
CA ASP A 17 27.90 -8.05 -28.27
C ASP A 17 27.37 -6.68 -27.79
N PRO A 18 26.05 -6.46 -27.87
CA PRO A 18 25.43 -5.17 -27.61
C PRO A 18 25.45 -4.78 -26.12
N CYS A 19 25.55 -5.76 -25.21
CA CYS A 19 25.65 -5.51 -23.78
C CYS A 19 27.09 -5.60 -23.25
N GLY A 20 28.05 -6.03 -24.07
CA GLY A 20 29.44 -6.19 -23.66
C GLY A 20 29.62 -7.36 -22.69
N PRO A 21 30.85 -7.55 -22.18
CA PRO A 21 31.16 -8.60 -21.22
C PRO A 21 30.42 -8.43 -19.88
N ASP A 22 30.20 -9.55 -19.20
CA ASP A 22 29.85 -9.54 -17.77
C ASP A 22 31.15 -9.42 -16.98
N LEU A 23 31.45 -8.20 -16.52
CA LEU A 23 32.71 -7.90 -15.82
C LEU A 23 32.87 -8.66 -14.50
N ASP A 24 31.77 -9.10 -13.88
CA ASP A 24 31.81 -9.93 -12.66
C ASP A 24 32.26 -11.35 -13.00
N LEU A 25 31.66 -11.94 -14.04
CA LEU A 25 32.02 -13.30 -14.49
C LEU A 25 33.42 -13.37 -15.09
N GLU A 26 33.89 -12.29 -15.72
CA GLU A 26 35.27 -12.19 -16.21
C GLU A 26 36.30 -11.96 -15.09
N GLY A 27 35.84 -11.67 -13.87
CA GLY A 27 36.70 -11.38 -12.73
C GLY A 27 37.46 -10.08 -12.89
N ASP A 28 36.85 -9.06 -13.50
CA ASP A 28 37.45 -7.74 -13.66
C ASP A 28 37.74 -7.13 -12.28
N PRO A 29 39.01 -6.78 -11.99
CA PRO A 29 39.39 -6.33 -10.66
C PRO A 29 38.76 -4.99 -10.30
N ASP A 30 38.53 -4.10 -11.27
CA ASP A 30 37.96 -2.80 -10.98
C ASP A 30 36.47 -2.88 -10.69
N PHE A 31 35.74 -3.72 -11.43
CA PHE A 31 34.35 -4.05 -11.14
C PHE A 31 34.22 -4.63 -9.73
N ALA A 32 34.98 -5.68 -9.42
CA ALA A 32 34.92 -6.35 -8.12
C ALA A 32 35.26 -5.39 -6.97
N ASN A 33 36.32 -4.58 -7.12
CA ASN A 33 36.69 -3.57 -6.12
C ASN A 33 35.61 -2.50 -5.94
N PHE A 34 34.98 -2.07 -7.03
CA PHE A 34 33.92 -1.06 -6.98
C PHE A 34 32.64 -1.60 -6.32
N VAL A 35 32.15 -2.76 -6.74
CA VAL A 35 30.94 -3.36 -6.16
C VAL A 35 31.13 -3.68 -4.69
N ALA A 36 32.30 -4.22 -4.30
CA ALA A 36 32.59 -4.54 -2.90
C ALA A 36 32.60 -3.30 -1.99
N ARG A 37 33.08 -2.15 -2.49
CA ARG A 37 33.08 -0.90 -1.71
C ARG A 37 31.77 -0.11 -1.81
N ALA A 38 30.97 -0.34 -2.86
CA ALA A 38 29.71 0.38 -3.08
C ALA A 38 28.71 0.16 -1.94
N GLU A 39 28.65 -1.03 -1.35
CA GLU A 39 27.82 -1.30 -0.17
C GLU A 39 28.17 -0.39 1.02
N GLY A 40 29.45 -0.02 1.17
CA GLY A 40 29.90 0.93 2.20
C GLY A 40 29.52 2.39 1.93
N LEU A 41 29.10 2.72 0.71
CA LEU A 41 28.60 4.06 0.36
C LEU A 41 27.16 4.26 0.79
N PHE A 42 26.38 3.19 0.94
CA PHE A 42 24.96 3.28 1.21
C PHE A 42 24.68 3.31 2.72
N PRO A 43 23.91 4.30 3.21
CA PRO A 43 23.62 4.38 4.63
C PRO A 43 22.68 3.25 5.06
N ALA A 44 23.00 2.57 6.16
CA ALA A 44 22.08 1.59 6.78
C ALA A 44 20.78 2.24 7.30
N SER A 45 20.85 3.52 7.66
CA SER A 45 19.70 4.35 8.01
C SER A 45 19.92 5.76 7.47
N PHE A 46 18.89 6.37 6.89
CA PHE A 46 18.95 7.75 6.45
C PHE A 46 19.06 8.74 7.62
N PHE A 47 18.63 8.35 8.82
CA PHE A 47 18.81 9.15 10.03
C PHE A 47 19.76 8.44 11.00
N THR A 48 20.76 9.17 11.48
CA THR A 48 21.67 8.73 12.54
C THR A 48 21.55 9.68 13.73
N ARG A 49 22.07 9.28 14.90
CA ARG A 49 22.14 10.19 16.05
C ARG A 49 23.56 10.70 16.20
N ASP A 50 23.71 12.02 16.38
CA ASP A 50 24.99 12.61 16.77
C ASP A 50 25.32 12.32 18.26
N ASP A 51 26.50 12.78 18.70
CA ASP A 51 27.00 12.59 20.07
C ASP A 51 26.05 13.19 21.14
N GLU A 52 25.20 14.13 20.75
CA GLU A 52 24.20 14.79 21.59
C GLU A 52 22.81 14.12 21.51
N GLY A 53 22.72 13.01 20.77
CA GLY A 53 21.52 12.23 20.58
C GLY A 53 20.52 12.83 19.59
N ARG A 54 20.85 13.91 18.89
CA ARG A 54 19.95 14.54 17.91
C ARG A 54 19.95 13.74 16.62
N LEU A 55 18.78 13.61 16.00
CA LEU A 55 18.65 12.94 14.72
C LEU A 55 19.25 13.84 13.63
N GLN A 56 20.21 13.31 12.88
CA GLN A 56 20.81 13.94 11.72
C GLN A 56 20.44 13.16 10.47
N PRO A 57 19.92 13.81 9.41
CA PRO A 57 19.75 13.16 8.12
C PRO A 57 21.11 12.80 7.51
N PHE A 58 21.09 11.93 6.51
CA PHE A 58 22.26 11.53 5.76
C PHE A 58 23.09 12.75 5.29
N ASP A 59 24.37 12.75 5.67
CA ASP A 59 25.31 13.78 5.25
C ASP A 59 25.93 13.42 3.90
N ARG A 60 25.57 14.20 2.87
CA ARG A 60 26.09 14.08 1.51
C ARG A 60 27.61 14.28 1.43
N SER A 61 28.22 14.99 2.37
CA SER A 61 29.66 15.23 2.36
C SER A 61 30.49 13.97 2.62
N THR A 62 29.85 12.90 3.10
CA THR A 62 30.48 11.60 3.37
C THR A 62 30.81 10.81 2.10
N ILE A 63 30.29 11.20 0.93
CA ILE A 63 30.52 10.53 -0.35
C ILE A 63 31.15 11.51 -1.34
N ASP A 64 32.26 11.12 -1.97
CA ASP A 64 32.80 11.81 -3.15
C ASP A 64 32.04 11.38 -4.41
N PHE A 65 30.82 11.90 -4.59
CA PHE A 65 29.97 11.58 -5.73
C PHE A 65 30.67 11.79 -7.08
N GLY A 66 31.55 12.77 -7.20
CA GLY A 66 32.28 13.04 -8.44
C GLY A 66 33.20 11.89 -8.84
N SER A 67 33.95 11.36 -7.87
CA SER A 67 34.79 10.19 -8.07
C SER A 67 33.96 8.92 -8.34
N GLU A 68 32.85 8.75 -7.62
CA GLU A 68 31.98 7.57 -7.80
C GLU A 68 31.33 7.53 -9.18
N PHE A 69 30.73 8.63 -9.64
CA PHE A 69 30.13 8.69 -10.97
C PHE A 69 31.18 8.51 -12.07
N LYS A 70 32.40 9.04 -11.90
CA LYS A 70 33.48 8.82 -12.87
C LYS A 70 33.89 7.34 -12.96
N THR A 71 33.88 6.62 -11.84
CA THR A 71 34.19 5.19 -11.82
C THR A 71 33.09 4.38 -12.49
N LEU A 72 31.82 4.69 -12.19
CA LEU A 72 30.66 4.11 -12.82
C LEU A 72 30.61 4.36 -14.33
N ASP A 73 30.84 5.61 -14.76
CA ASP A 73 30.87 5.99 -16.18
C ASP A 73 31.89 5.16 -16.96
N ARG A 74 33.06 4.91 -16.37
CA ARG A 74 34.09 4.08 -16.99
C ARG A 74 33.63 2.63 -17.14
N LEU A 75 33.16 2.01 -16.06
CA LEU A 75 32.70 0.61 -16.08
C LEU A 75 31.49 0.43 -17.02
N LEU A 76 30.52 1.34 -16.98
CA LEU A 76 29.35 1.34 -17.87
C LEU A 76 29.71 1.69 -19.33
N GLY A 77 30.92 2.17 -19.59
CA GLY A 77 31.48 2.28 -20.93
C GLY A 77 31.86 0.92 -21.55
N GLU A 78 32.01 -0.11 -20.72
CA GLU A 78 32.46 -1.45 -21.12
C GLU A 78 31.35 -2.50 -20.99
N THR A 79 30.33 -2.25 -20.17
CA THR A 79 29.23 -3.20 -19.96
C THR A 79 27.86 -2.52 -19.81
N ARG A 80 26.80 -3.23 -20.20
CA ARG A 80 25.40 -2.88 -19.90
C ARG A 80 24.92 -3.73 -18.73
N ASP A 81 25.11 -3.20 -17.54
CA ASP A 81 24.92 -3.95 -16.29
C ASP A 81 23.98 -3.23 -15.33
N LEU A 82 22.89 -3.92 -14.98
CA LEU A 82 21.87 -3.45 -14.04
C LEU A 82 22.43 -3.29 -12.62
N ARG A 83 23.44 -4.05 -12.21
CA ARG A 83 24.11 -3.91 -10.89
C ARG A 83 24.74 -2.52 -10.79
N LEU A 84 25.46 -2.10 -11.82
CA LEU A 84 26.09 -0.78 -11.85
C LEU A 84 25.06 0.33 -12.00
N LEU A 85 24.03 0.14 -12.82
CA LEU A 85 22.96 1.14 -12.99
C LEU A 85 22.13 1.33 -11.72
N THR A 86 21.87 0.29 -10.93
CA THR A 86 21.12 0.44 -9.68
C THR A 86 21.97 1.12 -8.60
N ILE A 87 23.28 0.83 -8.54
CA ILE A 87 24.24 1.60 -7.72
C ILE A 87 24.25 3.08 -8.16
N TYR A 88 24.30 3.34 -9.47
CA TYR A 88 24.24 4.69 -10.03
C TYR A 88 22.95 5.41 -9.59
N GLY A 89 21.79 4.76 -9.74
CA GLY A 89 20.50 5.29 -9.31
C GLY A 89 20.45 5.63 -7.82
N ARG A 90 20.94 4.74 -6.95
CA ARG A 90 21.01 4.98 -5.50
C ARG A 90 21.90 6.19 -5.17
N LEU A 91 23.04 6.34 -5.83
CA LEU A 91 23.92 7.50 -5.67
C LEU A 91 23.27 8.80 -6.16
N LEU A 92 22.51 8.77 -7.26
CA LEU A 92 21.75 9.93 -7.74
C LEU A 92 20.71 10.38 -6.71
N ALA A 93 19.96 9.45 -6.13
CA ALA A 93 18.99 9.74 -5.08
C ALA A 93 19.65 10.37 -3.84
N LEU A 94 20.76 9.79 -3.35
CA LEU A 94 21.55 10.34 -2.24
C LEU A 94 22.17 11.71 -2.57
N ASN A 95 22.57 11.92 -3.83
CA ASN A 95 23.08 13.19 -4.30
C ASN A 95 21.98 14.24 -4.55
N ARG A 96 20.70 13.90 -4.34
CA ARG A 96 19.53 14.75 -4.60
C ARG A 96 19.40 15.18 -6.06
N ASP A 97 19.83 14.32 -7.00
CA ASP A 97 19.72 14.54 -8.43
C ASP A 97 18.47 13.82 -8.99
N LEU A 98 17.34 14.51 -8.94
CA LEU A 98 16.05 13.97 -9.38
C LEU A 98 16.01 13.69 -10.89
N ALA A 99 16.55 14.62 -11.70
CA ALA A 99 16.57 14.51 -13.16
C ALA A 99 17.47 13.37 -13.62
N GLY A 100 18.63 13.21 -12.98
CA GLY A 100 19.51 12.06 -13.19
C GLY A 100 18.83 10.76 -12.76
N PHE A 101 18.17 10.72 -11.59
CA PHE A 101 17.47 9.52 -11.12
C PHE A 101 16.35 9.09 -12.09
N ALA A 102 15.55 10.05 -12.57
CA ALA A 102 14.54 9.81 -13.59
C ALA A 102 15.14 9.21 -14.87
N SER A 103 16.26 9.77 -15.34
CA SER A 103 16.95 9.27 -16.53
C SER A 103 17.56 7.87 -16.31
N CYS A 104 17.95 7.54 -15.08
CA CYS A 104 18.44 6.21 -14.72
C CYS A 104 17.30 5.17 -14.75
N MET A 105 16.12 5.53 -14.24
CA MET A 105 14.92 4.67 -14.30
C MET A 105 14.53 4.36 -15.75
N GLU A 106 14.60 5.36 -16.63
CA GLU A 106 14.36 5.19 -18.07
C GLU A 106 15.40 4.30 -18.74
N ALA A 107 16.69 4.49 -18.42
CA ALA A 107 17.76 3.66 -18.96
C ALA A 107 17.62 2.19 -18.56
N VAL A 108 17.30 1.92 -17.29
CA VAL A 108 17.01 0.56 -16.80
C VAL A 108 15.82 -0.04 -17.55
N ALA A 109 14.71 0.69 -17.66
CA ALA A 109 13.53 0.21 -18.38
C ALA A 109 13.80 -0.04 -19.87
N ALA A 110 14.59 0.81 -20.52
CA ALA A 110 14.97 0.66 -21.92
C ALA A 110 15.84 -0.58 -22.15
N LEU A 111 16.86 -0.81 -21.32
CA LEU A 111 17.70 -2.01 -21.41
C LEU A 111 16.90 -3.29 -21.19
N LEU A 112 16.00 -3.31 -20.19
CA LEU A 112 15.13 -4.48 -19.97
C LEU A 112 14.20 -4.72 -21.17
N ARG A 113 13.67 -3.66 -21.79
CA ARG A 113 12.77 -3.78 -22.95
C ARG A 113 13.49 -4.28 -24.19
N GLU A 114 14.64 -3.70 -24.48
CA GLU A 114 15.34 -3.83 -25.75
C GLU A 114 16.38 -4.96 -25.76
N ARG A 115 16.91 -5.33 -24.58
CA ARG A 115 18.05 -6.22 -24.41
C ARG A 115 17.86 -7.22 -23.26
N TRP A 116 16.62 -7.64 -23.01
CA TRP A 116 16.26 -8.54 -21.89
C TRP A 116 17.22 -9.74 -21.71
N ALA A 117 17.52 -10.46 -22.79
CA ALA A 117 18.33 -11.67 -22.75
C ALA A 117 19.84 -11.40 -22.58
N GLU A 118 20.27 -10.18 -22.91
CA GLU A 118 21.69 -9.84 -23.06
C GLU A 118 22.20 -8.98 -21.91
N VAL A 119 21.35 -8.14 -21.32
CA VAL A 119 21.72 -7.24 -20.21
C VAL A 119 22.12 -8.02 -18.97
N HIS A 120 23.18 -7.56 -18.29
CA HIS A 120 23.71 -8.20 -17.09
C HIS A 120 22.97 -7.74 -15.83
N PRO A 121 22.81 -8.60 -14.81
CA PRO A 121 23.10 -10.01 -14.84
C PRO A 121 22.08 -10.75 -15.73
N LYS A 122 22.57 -11.70 -16.52
CA LYS A 122 21.73 -12.58 -17.35
C LYS A 122 20.93 -13.53 -16.46
N GLY A 123 19.80 -14.02 -16.96
CA GLY A 123 19.12 -15.12 -16.30
C GLY A 123 19.85 -16.45 -16.55
N GLU A 124 19.84 -17.34 -15.57
CA GLU A 124 20.43 -18.68 -15.66
C GLU A 124 19.30 -19.72 -15.67
N ASP A 125 19.15 -20.49 -16.75
CA ASP A 125 18.11 -21.52 -16.89
C ASP A 125 16.67 -21.05 -16.57
N GLY A 126 16.37 -19.77 -16.84
CA GLY A 126 15.07 -19.15 -16.56
C GLY A 126 14.91 -18.58 -15.15
N ASP A 127 15.96 -18.63 -14.34
CA ASP A 127 16.07 -17.95 -13.05
C ASP A 127 16.65 -16.54 -13.24
N TYR A 128 15.89 -15.55 -12.82
CA TYR A 128 16.19 -14.13 -12.83
C TYR A 128 16.23 -13.55 -11.41
N SER A 129 16.31 -14.38 -10.37
CA SER A 129 16.26 -13.94 -8.97
C SER A 129 17.31 -12.88 -8.64
N LEU A 130 18.54 -13.03 -9.14
CA LEU A 130 19.59 -12.02 -8.97
C LEU A 130 19.22 -10.69 -9.62
N ARG A 131 18.70 -10.73 -10.85
CA ARG A 131 18.24 -9.54 -11.57
C ARG A 131 17.11 -8.83 -10.81
N VAL A 132 16.15 -9.59 -10.28
CA VAL A 132 15.05 -9.07 -9.48
C VAL A 132 15.58 -8.38 -8.22
N ALA A 133 16.47 -9.02 -7.47
CA ALA A 133 17.08 -8.45 -6.27
C ALA A 133 17.83 -7.15 -6.57
N VAL A 134 18.60 -7.12 -7.67
CA VAL A 134 19.32 -5.94 -8.15
C VAL A 134 18.37 -4.78 -8.45
N LEU A 135 17.28 -5.04 -9.17
CA LEU A 135 16.28 -4.02 -9.50
C LEU A 135 15.53 -3.52 -8.25
N GLN A 136 15.20 -4.42 -7.32
CA GLN A 136 14.53 -4.08 -6.06
C GLN A 136 15.35 -3.19 -5.13
N ALA A 137 16.67 -3.12 -5.31
CA ALA A 137 17.52 -2.16 -4.60
C ALA A 137 17.15 -0.69 -4.89
N LEU A 138 16.43 -0.41 -6.00
CA LEU A 138 15.86 0.90 -6.30
C LEU A 138 14.64 1.25 -5.44
N ASP A 139 14.12 0.31 -4.65
CA ASP A 139 13.05 0.52 -3.66
C ASP A 139 13.58 0.62 -2.22
N ASP A 140 14.90 0.71 -2.06
CA ASP A 140 15.54 0.76 -0.75
C ASP A 140 15.20 2.05 0.00
N ASN A 141 14.87 1.90 1.29
CA ASN A 141 14.33 3.02 2.07
C ASN A 141 15.41 4.07 2.40
N PRO A 142 16.56 3.72 3.00
CA PRO A 142 17.59 4.71 3.34
C PRO A 142 18.38 5.25 2.15
N SER A 143 18.54 4.51 1.06
CA SER A 143 19.33 4.95 -0.10
C SER A 143 18.52 5.49 -1.29
N VAL A 144 17.20 5.31 -1.33
CA VAL A 144 16.35 5.86 -2.41
C VAL A 144 15.13 6.60 -1.88
N VAL A 145 14.22 5.92 -1.16
CA VAL A 145 12.91 6.48 -0.80
C VAL A 145 13.03 7.73 0.07
N LEU A 146 13.78 7.63 1.18
CA LEU A 146 13.98 8.77 2.09
C LEU A 146 14.80 9.90 1.44
N PRO A 147 15.90 9.65 0.71
CA PRO A 147 16.57 10.69 -0.05
C PRO A 147 15.64 11.46 -0.98
N LEU A 148 14.84 10.78 -1.81
CA LEU A 148 13.87 11.39 -2.73
C LEU A 148 12.81 12.20 -1.98
N GLN A 149 12.27 11.66 -0.88
CA GLN A 149 11.29 12.35 -0.04
C GLN A 149 11.82 13.69 0.52
N HIS A 150 13.14 13.80 0.74
CA HIS A 150 13.80 14.98 1.28
C HIS A 150 14.47 15.85 0.21
N ILE A 151 14.32 15.55 -1.09
CA ILE A 151 14.77 16.44 -2.17
C ILE A 151 13.98 17.76 -2.09
N PRO A 152 14.65 18.93 -2.11
CA PRO A 152 13.96 20.21 -2.25
C PRO A 152 13.23 20.29 -3.60
N LEU A 153 11.91 20.41 -3.56
CA LEU A 153 11.08 20.61 -4.75
C LEU A 153 11.05 22.08 -5.16
N VAL A 154 11.04 22.98 -4.18
CA VAL A 154 11.14 24.43 -4.35
C VAL A 154 11.99 25.03 -3.23
N VAL A 155 12.54 26.22 -3.46
CA VAL A 155 13.25 26.99 -2.43
C VAL A 155 12.50 28.29 -2.17
N SER A 156 11.92 28.41 -0.98
CA SER A 156 11.29 29.63 -0.50
C SER A 156 12.33 30.59 0.05
N ARG A 157 12.20 31.88 -0.26
CA ARG A 157 13.05 32.93 0.35
C ARG A 157 12.85 33.04 1.87
N ARG A 158 11.67 32.67 2.38
CA ARG A 158 11.32 32.79 3.81
C ARG A 158 11.49 31.48 4.57
N ALA A 159 11.02 30.38 3.99
CA ALA A 159 11.00 29.07 4.65
C ALA A 159 12.18 28.16 4.26
N GLY A 160 13.03 28.60 3.31
CA GLY A 160 14.13 27.78 2.81
C GLY A 160 13.64 26.65 1.89
N PRO A 161 14.40 25.53 1.79
CA PRO A 161 14.03 24.41 0.93
C PRO A 161 12.76 23.72 1.43
N ILE A 162 11.83 23.46 0.52
CA ILE A 162 10.59 22.73 0.78
C ILE A 162 10.65 21.42 0.00
N SER A 163 10.69 20.32 0.74
CA SER A 163 10.67 18.96 0.20
C SER A 163 9.28 18.34 0.32
N TYR A 164 9.08 17.16 -0.23
CA TYR A 164 7.84 16.42 -0.02
C TYR A 164 7.61 16.08 1.46
N ARG A 165 8.68 15.83 2.22
CA ARG A 165 8.60 15.71 3.69
C ARG A 165 7.97 16.95 4.34
N SER A 166 8.32 18.16 3.89
CA SER A 166 7.74 19.40 4.41
C SER A 166 6.24 19.48 4.13
N ILE A 167 5.80 19.02 2.95
CA ILE A 167 4.37 18.98 2.56
C ILE A 167 3.59 18.02 3.47
N MET A 168 4.15 16.83 3.74
CA MET A 168 3.51 15.84 4.62
C MET A 168 3.35 16.36 6.06
N VAL A 169 4.31 17.15 6.57
CA VAL A 169 4.14 17.84 7.86
C VAL A 169 3.05 18.89 7.79
N ALA A 170 3.07 19.73 6.76
CA ALA A 170 2.09 20.80 6.58
C ALA A 170 0.65 20.27 6.47
N ASN A 171 0.47 19.07 5.90
CA ASN A 171 -0.82 18.38 5.79
C ASN A 171 -1.23 17.61 7.06
N GLY A 172 -0.34 17.51 8.06
CA GLY A 172 -0.59 16.71 9.28
C GLY A 172 -0.44 15.19 9.08
N GLU A 173 0.07 14.75 7.92
CA GLU A 173 0.35 13.34 7.63
C GLU A 173 1.57 12.82 8.41
N MET A 174 2.47 13.72 8.81
CA MET A 174 3.61 13.42 9.67
C MET A 174 3.81 14.49 10.74
N LYS A 175 4.35 14.07 11.88
CA LYS A 175 4.81 14.99 12.92
C LYS A 175 6.16 15.62 12.51
N PRO A 176 6.36 16.93 12.75
CA PRO A 176 7.68 17.52 12.63
C PRO A 176 8.64 16.83 13.60
N ARG A 177 9.90 16.68 13.20
CA ARG A 177 10.96 16.21 14.10
C ARG A 177 11.39 17.33 15.04
N ASP A 178 12.05 16.97 16.13
CA ASP A 178 12.48 17.92 17.18
C ASP A 178 13.43 19.01 16.64
N ASP A 179 14.16 18.71 15.57
CA ASP A 179 15.11 19.58 14.87
C ASP A 179 14.51 20.27 13.63
N GLU A 180 13.28 19.94 13.24
CA GLU A 180 12.61 20.48 12.06
C GLU A 180 11.73 21.70 12.41
N THR A 181 11.90 22.78 11.66
CA THR A 181 10.92 23.87 11.69
C THR A 181 9.71 23.48 10.86
N ALA A 182 8.57 23.25 11.52
CA ALA A 182 7.32 22.95 10.83
C ALA A 182 6.90 24.13 9.93
N VAL A 183 6.64 23.84 8.66
CA VAL A 183 6.11 24.81 7.70
C VAL A 183 4.60 24.60 7.60
N ASP A 184 3.82 25.67 7.73
CA ASP A 184 2.37 25.60 7.57
C ASP A 184 1.97 25.48 6.10
N ARG A 185 0.75 24.97 5.86
CA ARG A 185 0.20 24.76 4.51
C ARG A 185 0.18 26.04 3.66
N GLY A 186 -0.16 27.19 4.23
CA GLY A 186 -0.20 28.46 3.51
C GLY A 186 1.19 28.95 3.10
N THR A 187 2.23 28.59 3.84
CA THR A 187 3.63 28.85 3.46
C THR A 187 4.09 27.93 2.32
N VAL A 188 3.70 26.64 2.35
CA VAL A 188 3.95 25.71 1.24
C VAL A 188 3.27 26.21 -0.04
N GLU A 189 1.98 26.51 0.01
CA GLU A 189 1.19 26.98 -1.14
C GLU A 189 1.79 28.26 -1.75
N ARG A 190 2.21 29.23 -0.92
CA ARG A 190 2.89 30.44 -1.40
C ARG A 190 4.24 30.15 -2.05
N ALA A 191 5.05 29.27 -1.47
CA ALA A 191 6.35 28.92 -2.07
C ALA A 191 6.18 28.24 -3.43
N PHE A 192 5.22 27.32 -3.52
CA PHE A 192 4.79 26.71 -4.78
C PHE A 192 4.03 27.67 -5.70
N GLY A 193 3.59 28.83 -5.23
CA GLY A 193 3.02 29.95 -6.01
C GLY A 193 4.06 30.95 -6.52
N GLU A 194 5.22 31.04 -5.85
CA GLU A 194 6.33 31.95 -6.20
C GLU A 194 7.48 31.28 -6.99
N ALA A 195 7.58 29.94 -6.96
CA ALA A 195 8.56 29.16 -7.73
C ALA A 195 8.49 29.40 -9.26
N GLU A 196 9.57 29.14 -9.98
CA GLU A 196 9.60 29.28 -11.44
C GLU A 196 8.75 28.19 -12.12
N LEU A 197 7.98 28.57 -13.14
CA LEU A 197 7.08 27.63 -13.83
C LEU A 197 7.86 26.49 -14.52
N GLU A 198 8.96 26.84 -15.17
CA GLU A 198 9.85 25.90 -15.86
C GLU A 198 10.42 24.86 -14.88
N LEU A 199 10.80 25.27 -13.67
CA LEU A 199 11.25 24.37 -12.61
C LEU A 199 10.14 23.37 -12.22
N LEU A 200 8.92 23.85 -12.01
CA LEU A 200 7.79 22.99 -11.61
C LEU A 200 7.41 22.02 -12.74
N GLN A 201 7.42 22.47 -13.99
CA GLN A 201 7.17 21.63 -15.16
C GLN A 201 8.24 20.54 -15.33
N ALA A 202 9.52 20.91 -15.19
CA ALA A 202 10.63 19.96 -15.23
C ALA A 202 10.54 18.93 -14.10
N THR A 203 10.27 19.39 -12.87
CA THR A 203 10.11 18.51 -11.70
C THR A 203 8.95 17.53 -11.90
N ALA A 204 7.80 17.99 -12.41
CA ALA A 204 6.68 17.13 -12.72
C ALA A 204 7.01 16.12 -13.82
N ALA A 205 7.72 16.54 -14.87
CA ALA A 205 8.17 15.63 -15.93
C ALA A 205 9.10 14.55 -15.37
N ASP A 206 10.07 14.90 -14.53
CA ASP A 206 11.01 13.96 -13.91
C ASP A 206 10.29 12.94 -13.02
N LEU A 207 9.36 13.40 -12.17
CA LEU A 207 8.56 12.52 -11.31
C LEU A 207 7.68 11.57 -12.12
N ARG A 208 7.10 12.04 -13.24
CA ARG A 208 6.34 11.19 -14.15
C ARG A 208 7.21 10.13 -14.80
N ARG A 209 8.42 10.51 -15.28
CA ARG A 209 9.40 9.57 -15.82
C ARG A 209 9.80 8.49 -14.81
N ILE A 210 9.93 8.84 -13.52
CA ILE A 210 10.17 7.86 -12.45
C ILE A 210 9.00 6.88 -12.28
N VAL A 211 7.76 7.40 -12.22
CA VAL A 211 6.55 6.58 -12.09
C VAL A 211 6.40 5.62 -13.28
N ASP A 212 6.58 6.14 -14.50
CA ASP A 212 6.44 5.35 -15.73
C ASP A 212 7.57 4.34 -15.89
N GLY A 213 8.81 4.72 -15.54
CA GLY A 213 9.96 3.82 -15.50
C GLY A 213 9.74 2.64 -14.55
N ALA A 214 9.27 2.89 -13.32
CA ALA A 214 9.01 1.83 -12.36
C ALA A 214 7.90 0.86 -12.84
N LYS A 215 6.80 1.40 -13.39
CA LYS A 215 5.74 0.57 -14.00
C LYS A 215 6.26 -0.26 -15.17
N ALA A 216 7.10 0.33 -16.02
CA ALA A 216 7.69 -0.36 -17.15
C ALA A 216 8.59 -1.52 -16.69
N ILE A 217 9.45 -1.30 -15.69
CA ILE A 217 10.31 -2.35 -15.11
C ILE A 217 9.46 -3.52 -14.60
N GLN A 218 8.40 -3.23 -13.83
CA GLN A 218 7.49 -4.26 -13.32
C GLN A 218 6.78 -5.00 -14.46
N ALA A 219 6.23 -4.28 -15.44
CA ALA A 219 5.51 -4.88 -16.56
C ALA A 219 6.42 -5.78 -17.41
N ILE A 220 7.63 -5.32 -17.72
CA ILE A 220 8.61 -6.07 -18.52
C ILE A 220 9.06 -7.33 -17.76
N THR A 221 9.34 -7.23 -16.45
CA THR A 221 9.76 -8.40 -15.67
C THR A 221 8.64 -9.43 -15.53
N ILE A 222 7.38 -9.01 -15.35
CA ILE A 222 6.22 -9.91 -15.39
C ILE A 222 6.11 -10.59 -16.76
N GLU A 223 6.19 -9.82 -17.85
CA GLU A 223 6.06 -10.32 -19.22
C GLU A 223 7.15 -11.36 -19.55
N ARG A 224 8.40 -11.10 -19.13
CA ARG A 224 9.56 -11.87 -19.55
C ARG A 224 9.96 -13.01 -18.60
N ALA A 225 9.73 -12.85 -17.30
CA ALA A 225 10.13 -13.81 -16.26
C ALA A 225 8.94 -14.42 -15.49
N GLY A 226 7.72 -13.92 -15.71
CA GLY A 226 6.54 -14.30 -14.95
C GLY A 226 6.40 -13.53 -13.63
N TYR A 227 5.21 -13.62 -13.04
CA TYR A 227 4.86 -12.84 -11.85
C TYR A 227 5.73 -13.16 -10.61
N GLU A 228 6.11 -14.44 -10.43
CA GLU A 228 6.93 -14.89 -9.29
C GLU A 228 8.34 -14.26 -9.29
N GLN A 229 8.83 -13.86 -10.46
CA GLN A 229 10.14 -13.25 -10.66
C GLN A 229 10.00 -11.79 -11.17
N ALA A 230 8.91 -11.12 -10.80
CA ALA A 230 8.69 -9.72 -11.12
C ALA A 230 9.48 -8.80 -10.16
N ALA A 231 10.12 -7.78 -10.71
CA ALA A 231 10.71 -6.71 -9.89
C ALA A 231 9.62 -5.72 -9.48
N ILE A 232 9.08 -5.91 -8.28
CA ILE A 232 8.06 -5.03 -7.69
C ILE A 232 8.73 -4.01 -6.78
N LEU A 233 8.56 -2.72 -7.10
CA LEU A 233 9.00 -1.59 -6.29
C LEU A 233 7.78 -1.06 -5.52
N GLU A 234 7.69 -1.38 -4.23
CA GLU A 234 6.48 -1.16 -3.42
C GLU A 234 6.38 0.29 -2.90
N LYS A 235 7.53 0.96 -2.68
CA LYS A 235 7.59 2.25 -1.98
C LYS A 235 7.84 3.42 -2.92
N LEU A 236 8.72 3.25 -3.90
CA LEU A 236 9.16 4.29 -4.83
C LEU A 236 8.00 4.81 -5.70
N PRO A 237 7.20 3.98 -6.39
CA PRO A 237 6.14 4.49 -7.27
C PRO A 237 5.05 5.26 -6.53
N PRO A 238 4.52 4.80 -5.37
CA PRO A 238 3.58 5.59 -4.58
C PRO A 238 4.16 6.91 -4.09
N LEU A 239 5.42 6.94 -3.64
CA LEU A 239 6.08 8.18 -3.24
C LEU A 239 6.19 9.16 -4.41
N ALA A 240 6.75 8.72 -5.55
CA ALA A 240 6.93 9.55 -6.74
C ALA A 240 5.58 10.07 -7.27
N LYS A 241 4.53 9.25 -7.23
CA LYS A 241 3.17 9.66 -7.60
C LYS A 241 2.63 10.76 -6.69
N LYS A 242 2.78 10.64 -5.37
CA LYS A 242 2.31 11.69 -4.44
C LYS A 242 3.12 12.98 -4.57
N MET A 243 4.42 12.88 -4.81
CA MET A 243 5.26 14.03 -5.14
C MET A 243 4.78 14.70 -6.43
N LEU A 244 4.46 13.92 -7.46
CA LEU A 244 3.94 14.39 -8.74
C LEU A 244 2.62 15.13 -8.54
N GLU A 245 1.66 14.53 -7.82
CA GLU A 245 0.36 15.13 -7.50
C GLU A 245 0.50 16.48 -6.77
N ALA A 246 1.47 16.60 -5.85
CA ALA A 246 1.74 17.86 -5.16
C ALA A 246 2.24 18.96 -6.11
N VAL A 247 3.15 18.62 -7.03
CA VAL A 247 3.69 19.57 -8.03
C VAL A 247 2.64 19.92 -9.09
N GLU A 248 1.88 18.94 -9.57
CA GLU A 248 0.77 19.15 -10.53
C GLU A 248 -0.36 19.99 -9.94
N GLY A 249 -0.71 19.78 -8.67
CA GLY A 249 -1.68 20.61 -7.97
C GLY A 249 -1.26 22.09 -7.93
N ALA A 250 0.03 22.35 -7.70
CA ALA A 250 0.57 23.70 -7.75
C ALA A 250 0.56 24.30 -9.17
N LEU A 251 0.86 23.50 -10.20
CA LEU A 251 0.78 23.92 -11.60
C LEU A 251 -0.66 24.27 -12.01
N ALA A 252 -1.62 23.41 -11.67
CA ALA A 252 -3.04 23.61 -11.97
C ALA A 252 -3.62 24.85 -11.29
N ALA A 253 -3.16 25.16 -10.07
CA ALA A 253 -3.56 26.37 -9.35
C ALA A 253 -3.07 27.67 -10.02
N ARG A 254 -1.98 27.61 -10.82
CA ARG A 254 -1.39 28.75 -11.53
C ARG A 254 -1.90 28.93 -12.95
N ASP A 255 -2.29 27.84 -13.61
CA ASP A 255 -2.92 27.87 -14.94
C ASP A 255 -4.20 27.00 -14.97
N PRO A 256 -5.33 27.55 -14.49
CA PRO A 256 -6.62 26.86 -14.55
C PRO A 256 -7.15 26.69 -15.99
N SER A 257 -6.50 27.26 -17.01
CA SER A 257 -6.85 27.08 -18.43
C SER A 257 -6.07 25.95 -19.12
N GLY A 258 -5.01 25.42 -18.49
CA GLY A 258 -4.23 24.27 -18.97
C GLY A 258 -4.85 22.90 -18.70
N ALA A 259 -5.91 22.82 -17.89
CA ALA A 259 -6.66 21.58 -17.62
C ALA A 259 -7.63 21.26 -18.77
N GLN A 260 -7.11 20.97 -19.96
CA GLN A 260 -7.86 20.27 -21.00
C GLN A 260 -7.49 18.79 -20.97
N PRO A 261 -8.45 17.87 -20.72
CA PRO A 261 -8.17 16.45 -20.93
C PRO A 261 -7.90 16.21 -22.42
N ALA A 262 -6.73 15.63 -22.71
CA ALA A 262 -6.32 15.24 -24.04
C ALA A 262 -7.33 14.25 -24.63
N SER A 263 -8.19 14.73 -25.52
CA SER A 263 -8.96 13.93 -26.46
C SER A 263 -8.44 14.21 -27.86
N GLY A 264 -7.82 13.22 -28.48
CA GLY A 264 -7.36 13.38 -29.86
C GLY A 264 -6.68 12.14 -30.45
N THR A 265 -7.45 11.11 -30.77
CA THR A 265 -7.27 10.40 -32.05
C THR A 265 -8.62 9.97 -32.60
N SER A 266 -8.93 10.55 -33.75
CA SER A 266 -10.11 10.41 -34.58
C SER A 266 -10.23 9.05 -35.27
N GLY A 267 -11.45 8.53 -35.35
CA GLY A 267 -11.80 7.46 -36.29
C GLY A 267 -13.31 7.21 -36.36
N GLY A 268 -13.99 7.82 -37.34
CA GLY A 268 -15.26 7.32 -37.90
C GLY A 268 -16.55 7.81 -37.24
N ALA A 269 -17.16 8.84 -37.82
CA ALA A 269 -18.48 9.34 -37.46
C ALA A 269 -19.62 8.47 -38.03
N LEU A 270 -20.65 8.21 -37.21
CA LEU A 270 -22.06 8.04 -37.58
C LEU A 270 -22.92 8.69 -36.47
N PRO A 271 -24.05 9.33 -36.81
CA PRO A 271 -24.73 10.27 -35.90
C PRO A 271 -25.75 9.56 -35.02
N ALA A 272 -25.78 9.88 -33.72
CA ALA A 272 -26.93 9.53 -32.88
C ALA A 272 -27.13 10.52 -31.72
N ALA A 273 -28.29 11.18 -31.80
CA ALA A 273 -29.17 11.64 -30.72
C ALA A 273 -28.56 12.26 -29.45
N ALA A 274 -28.92 13.53 -29.25
CA ALA A 274 -28.89 14.21 -27.97
C ALA A 274 -29.66 13.39 -26.89
N GLY A 275 -28.90 12.85 -25.94
CA GLY A 275 -29.41 12.33 -24.67
C GLY A 275 -28.68 13.05 -23.54
N ALA A 276 -29.44 13.75 -22.70
CA ALA A 276 -28.93 14.33 -21.47
C ALA A 276 -28.38 13.20 -20.57
N GLY A 277 -27.09 13.22 -20.28
CA GLY A 277 -26.48 12.32 -19.31
C GLY A 277 -26.98 12.63 -17.89
N PRO A 278 -27.17 11.62 -17.02
CA PRO A 278 -27.59 11.86 -15.65
C PRO A 278 -26.47 12.57 -14.88
N ALA A 279 -26.84 13.57 -14.08
CA ALA A 279 -25.96 14.18 -13.10
C ALA A 279 -25.44 13.10 -12.11
N PRO A 280 -24.20 13.23 -11.59
CA PRO A 280 -23.69 12.28 -10.60
C PRO A 280 -24.59 12.28 -9.37
N SER A 281 -25.17 11.12 -9.05
CA SER A 281 -25.90 10.93 -7.80
C SER A 281 -24.95 11.13 -6.61
N PRO A 282 -25.40 11.80 -5.54
CA PRO A 282 -24.59 11.99 -4.34
C PRO A 282 -24.30 10.63 -3.70
N ALA A 283 -23.02 10.32 -3.48
CA ALA A 283 -22.60 9.14 -2.75
C ALA A 283 -23.14 9.14 -1.31
N ILE A 284 -23.30 7.96 -0.72
CA ILE A 284 -23.69 7.80 0.70
C ILE A 284 -22.83 8.70 1.60
N ALA A 285 -23.49 9.56 2.38
CA ALA A 285 -22.84 10.49 3.30
C ALA A 285 -21.87 9.77 4.26
N SER A 286 -20.71 10.38 4.47
CA SER A 286 -19.69 9.88 5.40
C SER A 286 -20.21 9.86 6.85
N GLY A 287 -19.78 8.87 7.64
CA GLY A 287 -20.15 8.74 9.06
C GLY A 287 -21.47 8.01 9.30
N ARG A 288 -21.98 7.27 8.32
CA ARG A 288 -23.19 6.42 8.47
C ARG A 288 -22.92 5.12 9.24
N VAL A 289 -21.68 4.63 9.21
CA VAL A 289 -21.27 3.40 9.88
C VAL A 289 -20.51 3.74 11.16
N THR A 290 -21.18 3.61 12.31
CA THR A 290 -20.61 3.99 13.62
C THR A 290 -20.67 2.86 14.66
N SER A 291 -21.34 1.76 14.32
CA SER A 291 -21.51 0.61 15.20
C SER A 291 -21.44 -0.71 14.40
N LEU A 292 -21.21 -1.82 15.10
CA LEU A 292 -21.28 -3.17 14.50
C LEU A 292 -22.65 -3.47 13.87
N ALA A 293 -23.72 -2.90 14.41
CA ALA A 293 -25.04 -3.06 13.83
C ALA A 293 -25.17 -2.30 12.50
N ASP A 294 -24.62 -1.08 12.40
CA ASP A 294 -24.56 -0.33 11.14
C ASP A 294 -23.71 -1.06 10.10
N VAL A 295 -22.59 -1.66 10.52
CA VAL A 295 -21.74 -2.51 9.67
C VAL A 295 -22.53 -3.68 9.12
N ARG A 296 -23.27 -4.40 9.96
CA ARG A 296 -24.08 -5.55 9.54
C ARG A 296 -25.12 -5.11 8.51
N ASP A 297 -25.80 -4.00 8.77
CA ASP A 297 -26.84 -3.47 7.89
C ASP A 297 -26.22 -2.94 6.57
N ALA A 298 -25.01 -2.36 6.62
CA ALA A 298 -24.24 -1.92 5.47
C ALA A 298 -23.78 -3.08 4.57
N LEU A 299 -23.20 -4.13 5.15
CA LEU A 299 -22.81 -5.33 4.40
C LEU A 299 -24.03 -6.07 3.82
N ALA A 300 -25.16 -6.07 4.52
CA ALA A 300 -26.42 -6.59 3.99
C ALA A 300 -26.92 -5.78 2.78
N ALA A 301 -26.87 -4.44 2.85
CA ALA A 301 -27.24 -3.56 1.75
C ALA A 301 -26.31 -3.73 0.53
N LEU A 302 -25.00 -3.87 0.76
CA LEU A 302 -24.01 -4.18 -0.29
C LEU A 302 -24.30 -5.53 -0.97
N ASN A 303 -24.56 -6.58 -0.19
CA ASN A 303 -24.93 -7.89 -0.73
C ASN A 303 -26.24 -7.84 -1.53
N GLY A 304 -27.23 -7.05 -1.06
CA GLY A 304 -28.46 -6.78 -1.80
C GLY A 304 -28.18 -6.10 -3.15
N TYR A 305 -27.36 -5.06 -3.15
CA TYR A 305 -26.94 -4.36 -4.36
C TYR A 305 -26.24 -5.27 -5.36
N PHE A 306 -25.19 -5.99 -4.95
CA PHE A 306 -24.47 -6.89 -5.86
C PHE A 306 -25.38 -7.98 -6.40
N ARG A 307 -26.23 -8.57 -5.56
CA ARG A 307 -27.18 -9.61 -6.01
C ARG A 307 -28.17 -9.09 -7.05
N GLN A 308 -28.61 -7.84 -6.93
CA GLN A 308 -29.65 -7.26 -7.79
C GLN A 308 -29.09 -6.62 -9.06
N PHE A 309 -27.99 -5.87 -8.95
CA PHE A 309 -27.46 -5.03 -10.03
C PHE A 309 -26.15 -5.55 -10.62
N GLU A 310 -25.36 -6.33 -9.88
CA GLU A 310 -24.02 -6.77 -10.29
C GLU A 310 -23.69 -8.23 -9.91
N PRO A 311 -24.50 -9.21 -10.33
CA PRO A 311 -24.39 -10.60 -9.86
C PRO A 311 -23.09 -11.30 -10.28
N SER A 312 -22.41 -10.80 -11.31
CA SER A 312 -21.14 -11.34 -11.82
C SER A 312 -19.90 -10.65 -11.24
N ASN A 313 -20.05 -9.68 -10.34
CA ASN A 313 -18.92 -8.98 -9.74
C ASN A 313 -18.33 -9.81 -8.58
N PRO A 314 -17.06 -10.21 -8.61
CA PRO A 314 -16.42 -11.00 -7.55
C PRO A 314 -16.35 -10.29 -6.20
N ALA A 315 -16.48 -8.95 -6.18
CA ALA A 315 -16.53 -8.17 -4.95
C ALA A 315 -17.65 -8.69 -4.03
N ALA A 316 -18.74 -9.21 -4.58
CA ALA A 316 -19.85 -9.81 -3.84
C ALA A 316 -19.38 -10.96 -2.93
N ILE A 317 -18.45 -11.80 -3.39
CA ILE A 317 -17.94 -12.93 -2.61
C ILE A 317 -17.16 -12.40 -1.40
N LEU A 318 -16.33 -11.38 -1.60
CA LEU A 318 -15.52 -10.78 -0.54
C LEU A 318 -16.39 -10.06 0.49
N VAL A 319 -17.45 -9.37 0.06
CA VAL A 319 -18.44 -8.76 0.96
C VAL A 319 -19.20 -9.82 1.76
N GLN A 320 -19.56 -10.95 1.12
CA GLN A 320 -20.17 -12.07 1.83
C GLN A 320 -19.21 -12.70 2.85
N GLN A 321 -17.93 -12.85 2.52
CA GLN A 321 -16.92 -13.34 3.47
C GLN A 321 -16.75 -12.36 4.64
N ALA A 322 -16.65 -11.06 4.37
CA ALA A 322 -16.60 -10.03 5.41
C ALA A 322 -17.80 -10.13 6.37
N GLN A 323 -19.01 -10.35 5.84
CA GLN A 323 -20.21 -10.54 6.65
C GLN A 323 -20.15 -11.81 7.52
N ARG A 324 -19.56 -12.91 7.02
CA ARG A 324 -19.41 -14.17 7.77
C ARG A 324 -18.40 -14.07 8.92
N LEU A 325 -17.39 -13.21 8.79
CA LEU A 325 -16.36 -13.02 9.81
C LEU A 325 -16.81 -12.10 10.95
N MET A 326 -17.92 -11.37 10.80
CA MET A 326 -18.39 -10.47 11.85
C MET A 326 -18.69 -11.22 13.15
N GLY A 327 -18.13 -10.73 14.24
CA GLY A 327 -18.31 -11.32 15.58
C GLY A 327 -17.63 -12.67 15.76
N LYS A 328 -16.78 -13.11 14.82
CA LYS A 328 -16.01 -14.35 14.93
C LYS A 328 -14.72 -14.13 15.70
N SER A 329 -14.37 -15.10 16.53
CA SER A 329 -13.10 -15.13 17.24
C SER A 329 -11.93 -15.37 16.26
N PHE A 330 -10.72 -14.99 16.64
CA PHE A 330 -9.53 -15.17 15.79
C PHE A 330 -9.34 -16.63 15.30
N PRO A 331 -9.50 -17.68 16.14
CA PRO A 331 -9.43 -19.06 15.67
C PRO A 331 -10.50 -19.42 14.63
N GLU A 332 -11.74 -18.97 14.82
CA GLU A 332 -12.82 -19.17 13.83
C GLU A 332 -12.51 -18.46 12.52
N VAL A 333 -11.98 -17.24 12.59
CA VAL A 333 -11.55 -16.46 11.43
C VAL A 333 -10.48 -17.22 10.64
N VAL A 334 -9.46 -17.77 11.29
CA VAL A 334 -8.41 -18.56 10.62
C VAL A 334 -8.99 -19.83 9.99
N ARG A 335 -9.92 -20.52 10.67
CA ARG A 335 -10.63 -21.69 10.12
C ARG A 335 -11.48 -21.34 8.90
N ILE A 336 -12.07 -20.14 8.86
CA ILE A 336 -12.88 -19.67 7.72
C ILE A 336 -11.99 -19.25 6.54
N LEU A 337 -10.91 -18.49 6.79
CA LEU A 337 -10.09 -17.90 5.73
C LEU A 337 -9.04 -18.86 5.17
N VAL A 338 -8.42 -19.66 6.04
CA VAL A 338 -7.23 -20.45 5.69
C VAL A 338 -7.35 -21.87 6.27
N PRO A 339 -8.39 -22.63 5.89
CA PRO A 339 -8.75 -23.90 6.53
C PRO A 339 -7.62 -24.94 6.50
N ALA A 340 -6.84 -24.98 5.41
CA ALA A 340 -5.75 -25.95 5.24
C ALA A 340 -4.60 -25.80 6.26
N TYR A 341 -4.47 -24.63 6.89
CA TYR A 341 -3.39 -24.32 7.83
C TYR A 341 -3.91 -24.08 9.25
N ALA A 342 -5.23 -24.13 9.46
CA ALA A 342 -5.84 -23.80 10.75
C ALA A 342 -5.35 -24.72 11.88
N ASP A 343 -5.16 -26.01 11.60
CA ASP A 343 -4.69 -27.01 12.59
C ASP A 343 -3.17 -26.91 12.86
N GLN A 344 -2.43 -26.23 12.00
CA GLN A 344 -0.97 -26.05 12.11
C GLN A 344 -0.60 -24.74 12.82
N ALA A 345 -1.56 -23.83 12.99
CA ALA A 345 -1.33 -22.52 13.58
C ALA A 345 -0.98 -22.63 15.08
N ARG A 346 0.13 -21.98 15.46
CA ARG A 346 0.63 -21.96 16.85
C ARG A 346 1.06 -20.56 17.24
N ILE A 347 0.67 -20.12 18.44
CA ILE A 347 1.17 -18.90 19.07
C ILE A 347 2.45 -19.25 19.84
N GLN A 348 3.60 -18.73 19.42
CA GLN A 348 4.89 -18.99 20.06
C GLN A 348 5.11 -18.03 21.24
N LEU A 349 5.56 -18.55 22.38
CA LEU A 349 5.88 -17.78 23.57
C LEU A 349 7.37 -17.90 23.93
N GLY A 350 8.01 -16.75 24.17
CA GLY A 350 9.42 -16.64 24.58
C GLY A 350 10.41 -16.46 23.41
N ALA A 351 11.55 -15.82 23.70
CA ALA A 351 12.57 -15.46 22.71
C ALA A 351 13.25 -16.67 22.03
N GLU A 352 13.21 -17.85 22.66
CA GLU A 352 13.87 -19.08 22.18
C GLU A 352 12.90 -20.18 21.70
N ARG A 353 11.64 -19.84 21.35
CA ARG A 353 10.64 -20.80 20.80
C ARG A 353 10.33 -22.00 21.70
N LEU A 354 10.40 -21.83 23.03
CA LEU A 354 10.28 -22.94 23.98
C LEU A 354 8.84 -23.51 24.07
N PHE A 355 7.81 -22.71 23.81
CA PHE A 355 6.41 -23.13 23.93
C PHE A 355 5.57 -22.62 22.75
N GLY A 356 4.73 -23.49 22.18
CA GLY A 356 3.76 -23.14 21.13
C GLY A 356 2.36 -23.56 21.55
N LEU A 357 1.44 -22.59 21.63
CA LEU A 357 0.04 -22.84 21.98
C LEU A 357 -0.79 -23.04 20.71
N SER A 358 -1.48 -24.17 20.59
CA SER A 358 -2.42 -24.43 19.48
C SER A 358 -3.81 -23.87 19.81
N PHE A 359 -4.62 -23.63 18.78
CA PHE A 359 -5.99 -23.13 18.98
C PHE A 359 -6.92 -24.09 19.74
N GLU A 360 -6.59 -25.38 19.82
CA GLU A 360 -7.33 -26.35 20.64
C GLU A 360 -7.16 -26.12 22.14
N GLN A 361 -6.09 -25.44 22.55
CA GLN A 361 -5.81 -25.13 23.95
C GLN A 361 -6.52 -23.85 24.43
N PHE A 362 -7.17 -23.12 23.51
CA PHE A 362 -7.97 -21.94 23.82
C PHE A 362 -9.45 -22.29 23.64
N PRO A 363 -10.23 -22.46 24.73
CA PRO A 363 -11.68 -22.52 24.63
C PRO A 363 -12.22 -21.23 24.00
N ASP A 364 -13.43 -21.28 23.44
CA ASP A 364 -14.08 -20.07 22.90
C ASP A 364 -14.13 -19.01 24.02
N PRO A 365 -13.56 -17.81 23.82
CA PRO A 365 -13.58 -16.75 24.83
C PRO A 365 -14.99 -16.43 25.32
N GLN A 366 -16.02 -16.58 24.47
CA GLN A 366 -17.41 -16.35 24.87
C GLN A 366 -17.93 -17.43 25.83
N GLU A 367 -17.50 -18.69 25.68
CA GLU A 367 -17.83 -19.78 26.60
C GLU A 367 -17.00 -19.71 27.88
N ALA A 368 -15.72 -19.37 27.76
CA ALA A 368 -14.78 -19.26 28.90
C ALA A 368 -15.15 -18.09 29.83
N TRP A 369 -15.56 -16.95 29.29
CA TRP A 369 -16.00 -15.79 30.07
C TRP A 369 -17.44 -15.90 30.58
N ALA A 370 -18.27 -16.75 29.98
CA ALA A 370 -19.61 -17.07 30.51
C ALA A 370 -19.57 -18.12 31.65
N ALA A 371 -18.52 -18.95 31.71
CA ALA A 371 -18.36 -20.00 32.72
C ALA A 371 -17.88 -19.47 34.09
N GLU A 372 -17.39 -18.22 34.17
CA GLU A 372 -17.02 -17.55 35.42
C GLU A 372 -18.15 -16.66 35.94
N GLU A 373 -19.34 -17.22 36.19
CA GLU A 373 -20.16 -16.66 37.27
C GLU A 373 -19.53 -17.06 38.61
N PRO A 374 -19.23 -16.11 39.51
CA PRO A 374 -18.65 -16.46 40.80
C PRO A 374 -19.64 -17.34 41.57
N ALA A 375 -19.23 -18.59 41.79
CA ALA A 375 -19.85 -19.44 42.78
C ALA A 375 -20.00 -18.64 44.08
N LYS A 376 -21.23 -18.49 44.56
CA LYS A 376 -21.53 -18.00 45.91
C LYS A 376 -20.90 -18.97 46.91
N ASN A 377 -19.61 -18.80 47.19
CA ASN A 377 -18.99 -19.45 48.33
C ASN A 377 -19.41 -18.68 49.58
N SER A 378 -20.45 -19.22 50.20
CA SER A 378 -20.63 -19.26 51.64
C SER A 378 -19.31 -19.65 52.32
N ASP A 379 -18.71 -18.70 53.04
CA ASP A 379 -18.13 -18.93 54.36
C ASP A 379 -17.59 -17.60 54.91
N ASP A 380 -18.46 -16.86 55.59
CA ASP A 380 -18.04 -15.95 56.65
C ASP A 380 -18.64 -16.46 57.97
N GLY A 381 -17.77 -17.07 58.78
CA GLY A 381 -18.07 -17.40 60.16
C GLY A 381 -18.09 -16.14 61.02
N GLY A 382 -19.29 -15.63 61.30
CA GLY A 382 -19.64 -14.97 62.56
C GLY A 382 -19.60 -13.43 62.63
N TRP A 383 -20.80 -12.80 62.67
CA TRP A 383 -21.31 -12.24 63.93
C TRP A 383 -22.86 -12.21 63.93
N SER A 384 -23.42 -12.52 65.10
CA SER A 384 -24.79 -12.87 65.48
C SER A 384 -25.94 -11.88 65.25
N SER A 385 -27.14 -12.48 65.33
CA SER A 385 -28.42 -11.95 65.89
C SER A 385 -29.13 -10.96 64.98
N TRP A 386 -30.41 -11.10 64.63
CA TRP A 386 -31.61 -11.28 65.46
C TRP A 386 -32.66 -12.10 64.64
N SER A 387 -33.18 -13.22 65.16
CA SER A 387 -34.59 -13.43 65.62
C SER A 387 -35.64 -12.97 64.59
N SER A 388 -36.67 -13.68 64.17
CA SER A 388 -37.47 -14.87 64.52
C SER A 388 -38.27 -15.14 63.21
N ASP A 389 -39.00 -16.19 62.90
CA ASP A 389 -39.86 -17.08 63.66
C ASP A 389 -40.29 -18.18 62.67
N GLU A 390 -40.68 -19.32 63.22
CA GLU A 390 -41.21 -20.48 62.53
C GLU A 390 -42.56 -20.20 61.86
N SER A 391 -42.88 -20.89 60.77
CA SER A 391 -44.04 -21.81 60.75
C SER A 391 -44.24 -22.49 59.39
N GLU A 392 -44.52 -23.77 59.51
CA GLU A 392 -44.85 -24.76 58.49
C GLU A 392 -46.17 -24.45 57.77
N GLY A 393 -46.35 -25.00 56.56
CA GLY A 393 -47.65 -24.99 55.89
C GLY A 393 -47.66 -25.77 54.58
N ALA A 394 -48.09 -27.03 54.66
CA ALA A 394 -48.28 -27.93 53.55
C ALA A 394 -49.55 -27.64 52.72
N GLY A 395 -49.49 -27.95 51.43
CA GLY A 395 -50.59 -28.55 50.66
C GLY A 395 -51.62 -27.63 50.01
N GLY A 396 -51.91 -27.91 48.74
CA GLY A 396 -53.14 -27.43 48.08
C GLY A 396 -52.99 -27.25 46.57
N ARG A 397 -53.65 -28.14 45.82
CA ARG A 397 -53.88 -28.07 44.37
C ARG A 397 -54.60 -26.76 43.98
N ASP A 398 -54.33 -26.26 42.77
CA ASP A 398 -55.41 -26.05 41.81
C ASP A 398 -54.91 -26.09 40.36
N GLU A 399 -55.64 -26.85 39.55
CA GLU A 399 -55.53 -26.97 38.11
C GLU A 399 -56.17 -25.73 37.48
N THR A 400 -55.46 -25.00 36.60
CA THR A 400 -56.09 -24.23 35.54
C THR A 400 -55.19 -24.17 34.31
N GLU A 401 -55.55 -25.02 33.35
CA GLU A 401 -55.74 -24.74 31.93
C GLU A 401 -54.76 -23.79 31.22
N ASN A 402 -53.93 -24.45 30.42
CA ASN A 402 -53.29 -23.96 29.21
C ASN A 402 -54.34 -23.47 28.19
N ALA A 403 -54.36 -22.17 27.90
CA ALA A 403 -54.90 -21.62 26.65
C ALA A 403 -54.01 -20.46 26.20
N GLY A 404 -53.36 -20.65 25.05
CA GLY A 404 -52.36 -19.74 24.51
C GLY A 404 -52.86 -18.34 24.21
N THR A 405 -51.97 -17.39 24.36
CA THR A 405 -51.92 -16.20 23.51
C THR A 405 -50.47 -15.71 23.54
N GLU A 406 -49.76 -15.94 22.44
CA GLU A 406 -48.50 -15.27 22.14
C GLU A 406 -48.76 -13.76 22.11
N GLN A 407 -48.50 -13.09 23.23
CA GLN A 407 -48.38 -11.65 23.26
C GLN A 407 -46.96 -11.33 22.78
N ALA A 408 -46.87 -11.00 21.49
CA ALA A 408 -45.75 -10.30 20.92
C ALA A 408 -45.64 -8.93 21.63
N GLU A 409 -44.71 -8.83 22.56
CA GLU A 409 -44.23 -7.55 23.06
C GLU A 409 -43.52 -6.85 21.90
N SER A 410 -44.25 -6.00 21.19
CA SER A 410 -43.71 -5.03 20.25
C SER A 410 -42.99 -3.95 21.04
N GLU A 411 -41.72 -4.18 21.37
CA GLU A 411 -40.82 -3.09 21.75
C GLU A 411 -40.68 -2.15 20.54
N ASP A 412 -41.27 -0.97 20.68
CA ASP A 412 -41.19 0.14 19.73
C ASP A 412 -39.75 0.70 19.71
N THR A 413 -38.83 -0.09 19.15
CA THR A 413 -37.49 0.35 18.79
C THR A 413 -37.65 1.30 17.61
N PRO A 414 -37.17 2.55 17.66
CA PRO A 414 -37.26 3.46 16.53
C PRO A 414 -36.67 2.79 15.29
N ALA A 415 -37.48 2.67 14.23
CA ALA A 415 -37.08 2.02 12.98
C ALA A 415 -35.78 2.66 12.48
N ARG A 416 -34.69 1.87 12.50
CA ARG A 416 -33.39 2.35 12.04
C ARG A 416 -33.47 2.73 10.56
N PRO A 417 -32.88 3.87 10.16
CA PRO A 417 -32.93 4.29 8.77
C PRO A 417 -32.24 3.26 7.88
N LEU A 418 -32.97 2.73 6.89
CA LEU A 418 -32.44 1.74 5.96
C LEU A 418 -31.29 2.33 5.14
N ILE A 419 -30.17 1.62 5.08
CA ILE A 419 -29.05 1.93 4.19
C ILE A 419 -29.41 1.39 2.80
N GLU A 420 -29.55 2.28 1.83
CA GLU A 420 -29.90 1.92 0.45
C GLU A 420 -28.72 2.20 -0.47
N VAL A 421 -28.26 1.17 -1.19
CA VAL A 421 -27.14 1.25 -2.14
C VAL A 421 -27.71 1.20 -3.55
N LYS A 422 -27.58 2.30 -4.31
CA LYS A 422 -28.20 2.43 -5.65
C LYS A 422 -27.19 2.40 -6.78
N SER A 423 -25.91 2.58 -6.47
CA SER A 423 -24.85 2.76 -7.45
C SER A 423 -23.52 2.18 -6.98
N ARG A 424 -22.59 2.03 -7.93
CA ARG A 424 -21.19 1.65 -7.63
C ARG A 424 -20.52 2.64 -6.70
N ALA A 425 -20.80 3.94 -6.86
CA ALA A 425 -20.26 4.99 -6.01
C ALA A 425 -20.77 4.87 -4.56
N ASP A 426 -22.04 4.50 -4.37
CA ASP A 426 -22.60 4.20 -3.06
C ASP A 426 -21.95 2.96 -2.44
N ALA A 427 -21.79 1.89 -3.23
CA ALA A 427 -21.15 0.67 -2.78
C ALA A 427 -19.69 0.90 -2.37
N ALA A 428 -18.95 1.68 -3.16
CA ALA A 428 -17.59 2.12 -2.87
C ALA A 428 -17.50 2.89 -1.55
N SER A 429 -18.30 3.96 -1.40
CA SER A 429 -18.33 4.77 -0.17
C SER A 429 -18.66 3.93 1.06
N LEU A 430 -19.60 2.99 0.94
CA LEU A 430 -20.03 2.17 2.06
C LEU A 430 -18.97 1.14 2.47
N LEU A 431 -18.21 0.57 1.51
CA LEU A 431 -17.05 -0.28 1.81
C LEU A 431 -15.94 0.48 2.53
N ASP A 432 -15.65 1.71 2.11
CA ASP A 432 -14.63 2.56 2.74
C ASP A 432 -15.03 2.90 4.19
N GLN A 433 -16.33 3.15 4.44
CA GLN A 433 -16.87 3.38 5.78
C GLN A 433 -16.78 2.14 6.68
N VAL A 434 -17.10 0.94 6.15
CA VAL A 434 -16.94 -0.32 6.90
C VAL A 434 -15.47 -0.58 7.24
N SER A 435 -14.55 -0.38 6.29
CA SER A 435 -13.11 -0.52 6.54
C SER A 435 -12.64 0.44 7.63
N SER A 436 -13.04 1.70 7.53
CA SER A 436 -12.69 2.75 8.51
C SER A 436 -13.19 2.41 9.91
N PHE A 437 -14.43 1.91 10.04
CA PHE A 437 -14.98 1.47 11.31
C PHE A 437 -14.10 0.36 11.94
N TYR A 438 -13.84 -0.74 11.23
CA TYR A 438 -13.05 -1.85 11.76
C TYR A 438 -11.60 -1.46 12.08
N ARG A 439 -10.96 -0.61 11.27
CA ARG A 439 -9.61 -0.10 11.57
C ARG A 439 -9.55 0.66 12.89
N SER A 440 -10.65 1.30 13.28
CA SER A 440 -10.75 2.03 14.55
C SER A 440 -11.22 1.15 15.71
N ALA A 441 -12.21 0.28 15.50
CA ALA A 441 -12.88 -0.50 16.54
C ALA A 441 -12.18 -1.85 16.81
N GLU A 442 -11.71 -2.53 15.77
CA GLU A 442 -11.06 -3.86 15.85
C GLU A 442 -9.88 -3.95 14.86
N PRO A 443 -8.71 -3.34 15.18
CA PRO A 443 -7.59 -3.23 14.25
C PRO A 443 -7.02 -4.57 13.74
N SER A 444 -7.21 -5.64 14.52
CA SER A 444 -6.76 -7.01 14.18
C SER A 444 -7.77 -7.79 13.33
N SER A 445 -8.93 -7.20 13.02
CA SER A 445 -9.93 -7.83 12.16
C SER A 445 -9.41 -7.92 10.72
N PRO A 446 -9.65 -9.04 10.00
CA PRO A 446 -9.33 -9.15 8.58
C PRO A 446 -10.39 -8.51 7.67
N ILE A 447 -11.51 -8.01 8.23
CA ILE A 447 -12.60 -7.43 7.45
C ILE A 447 -12.13 -6.25 6.58
N PRO A 448 -11.29 -5.31 7.05
CA PRO A 448 -10.69 -4.27 6.21
C PRO A 448 -9.98 -4.80 4.96
N LEU A 449 -9.24 -5.92 5.07
CA LEU A 449 -8.55 -6.52 3.93
C LEU A 449 -9.55 -6.98 2.86
N LEU A 450 -10.66 -7.60 3.29
CA LEU A 450 -11.70 -8.09 2.39
C LEU A 450 -12.48 -6.93 1.75
N THR A 451 -12.85 -5.91 2.52
CA THR A 451 -13.64 -4.77 2.02
C THR A 451 -12.82 -3.87 1.10
N GLU A 452 -11.52 -3.69 1.35
CA GLU A 452 -10.62 -2.95 0.46
C GLU A 452 -10.35 -3.70 -0.83
N ARG A 453 -10.17 -5.02 -0.76
CA ARG A 453 -10.03 -5.84 -1.95
C ARG A 453 -11.32 -5.82 -2.79
N ALA A 454 -12.49 -5.90 -2.14
CA ALA A 454 -13.79 -5.72 -2.79
C ALA A 454 -13.92 -4.34 -3.44
N ARG A 455 -13.55 -3.27 -2.71
CA ARG A 455 -13.57 -1.89 -3.20
C ARG A 455 -12.71 -1.73 -4.45
N GLY A 456 -11.54 -2.36 -4.47
CA GLY A 456 -10.64 -2.37 -5.63
C GLY A 456 -11.22 -3.08 -6.85
N MET A 457 -12.16 -4.02 -6.68
CA MET A 457 -12.77 -4.80 -7.77
C MET A 457 -14.02 -4.13 -8.37
N ILE A 458 -14.71 -3.22 -7.65
CA ILE A 458 -15.98 -2.61 -8.11
C ILE A 458 -15.86 -1.91 -9.48
N ASP A 459 -14.74 -1.23 -9.72
CA ASP A 459 -14.55 -0.40 -10.90
C ASP A 459 -13.69 -1.07 -11.99
N ARG A 460 -13.30 -2.35 -11.81
CA ARG A 460 -12.41 -3.07 -12.74
C ARG A 460 -13.19 -3.87 -13.78
N ASP A 461 -12.60 -4.05 -14.95
CA ASP A 461 -13.14 -4.94 -15.98
C ASP A 461 -12.93 -6.42 -15.63
N PHE A 462 -13.76 -7.28 -16.22
CA PHE A 462 -13.77 -8.72 -15.95
C PHE A 462 -12.42 -9.41 -16.20
N MET A 463 -11.65 -9.00 -17.21
CA MET A 463 -10.36 -9.64 -17.52
C MET A 463 -9.28 -9.25 -16.50
N THR A 464 -9.28 -7.99 -16.06
CA THR A 464 -8.42 -7.52 -14.96
C THR A 464 -8.75 -8.27 -13.66
N ILE A 465 -10.03 -8.47 -13.38
CA ILE A 465 -10.51 -9.27 -12.25
C ILE A 465 -10.11 -10.74 -12.36
N LEU A 466 -10.25 -11.34 -13.55
CA LEU A 466 -9.97 -12.76 -13.75
C LEU A 466 -8.48 -13.07 -13.56
N LYS A 467 -7.59 -12.16 -14.01
CA LYS A 467 -6.14 -12.22 -13.75
C LYS A 467 -5.82 -12.14 -12.25
N ASP A 468 -6.59 -11.35 -11.51
CA ASP A 468 -6.45 -11.17 -10.07
C ASP A 468 -6.97 -12.37 -9.25
N VAL A 469 -8.00 -13.08 -9.74
CA VAL A 469 -8.71 -14.15 -9.01
C VAL A 469 -8.25 -15.55 -9.41
N LEU A 470 -7.89 -15.76 -10.69
CA LEU A 470 -7.47 -17.04 -11.25
C LEU A 470 -6.20 -16.84 -12.11
N PRO A 471 -5.06 -16.52 -11.49
CA PRO A 471 -3.83 -16.22 -12.21
C PRO A 471 -3.35 -17.38 -13.11
N ASP A 472 -3.71 -18.63 -12.76
CA ASP A 472 -3.26 -19.85 -13.45
C ASP A 472 -4.12 -20.27 -14.66
N LEU A 473 -5.31 -19.67 -14.86
CA LEU A 473 -6.30 -20.11 -15.87
C LEU A 473 -6.34 -19.26 -17.14
N VAL A 474 -5.63 -18.12 -17.18
CA VAL A 474 -5.54 -17.30 -18.39
C VAL A 474 -4.41 -17.86 -19.26
N PRO A 475 -4.69 -18.47 -20.43
CA PRO A 475 -3.66 -19.05 -21.28
C PRO A 475 -2.66 -17.96 -21.67
N ARG A 476 -1.38 -18.29 -21.50
CA ARG A 476 -0.24 -17.49 -21.95
C ARG A 476 -0.41 -17.29 -23.46
N SER A 477 -0.57 -16.05 -23.91
CA SER A 477 -0.56 -15.74 -25.34
C SER A 477 0.80 -16.13 -25.90
N GLU A 478 0.81 -17.12 -26.80
CA GLU A 478 1.98 -17.58 -27.56
C GLU A 478 2.63 -16.47 -28.39
#